data_AF-A0A1G6T8N3-F1
#
_entry.id   AF-A0A1G6T8N3-F1
#
_cell.length_a   1.000
_cell.length_b   1.000
_cell.length_c   1.000
_cell.angle_alpha   90.00
_cell.angle_beta   90.00
_cell.angle_gamma   90.00
#
_symmetry.space_group_name_H-M   'P 1'
#
loop_
_entity.id
_entity.type
_entity.pdbx_description
1 polymer ?
#
loop_
_entity_poly.entity_id
_entity_poly.type
_entity_poly.pdbx_seq_one_letter_code
_entity_poly.pdbx_strand_id
1 'polypeptide(L)'
;MNLIRDEGNSQVNNLTDILSLETWTQYLSGLMAFSGNTSLINNFNWSEISSLTVGQYLNLIDLAENFLNTFDWGFLSAQLPVIRSLLAGNGLSTTQIDLAIGVLQDFINGDTSLITDGFNFIRQQFANVPLDTPLLDAIAGNFNPGNTPSAGADQLDGDAGGNFINAQAGNDTVNGAGGNDTLLGGDGNDSLNGGVGNDVAYGGSGQDTLIGGDGADLLGGGPDNDRIEGGGGNDLLFGAGGNDTVLGGDGDDVLGGAGGDDSLDGGNGNDGVWGSDGNDTLAGGAGADTLGGASGNDSLSGGADNDDIWGAAGDDTASGGIGDDLLGGSIGNDSLSGDEGNDEIWGAAGNDTLAGGDGNDQIGGGSDDDQISGGSGNDQLFGGSGNDQIFGGSGSDTIFGAAGADTINGGEGDDDIWGGPGGDQFAFSPGNDTVHFFAGADDVIDLTTTAQIISFTDLVDNHLTEVGGSAVISDGLGNSMTLVNVSLASLVADDFIF
;
A
#
# COMPACT_ATOMS: atom_id res chain seq x y z
N MET A 1 7.65 -21.20 -32.24
CA MET A 1 8.61 -20.12 -32.56
C MET A 1 9.73 -20.55 -33.51
N ASN A 2 10.60 -21.51 -33.17
CA ASN A 2 11.62 -22.00 -34.13
C ASN A 2 11.05 -22.68 -35.40
N LEU A 3 9.83 -23.26 -35.32
CA LEU A 3 9.15 -23.85 -36.48
C LEU A 3 8.71 -22.81 -37.55
N ILE A 4 8.44 -21.57 -37.14
CA ILE A 4 7.95 -20.50 -38.03
C ILE A 4 9.13 -19.82 -38.75
N ARG A 5 10.31 -19.82 -38.13
CA ARG A 5 11.54 -19.26 -38.70
C ARG A 5 12.10 -20.09 -39.86
N ASP A 6 11.87 -21.41 -39.88
CA ASP A 6 12.43 -22.32 -40.89
C ASP A 6 11.52 -22.54 -42.12
N GLU A 7 10.21 -22.29 -42.03
CA GLU A 7 9.26 -22.59 -43.12
C GLU A 7 8.90 -21.40 -44.02
N GLY A 8 9.46 -20.21 -43.77
CA GLY A 8 9.24 -18.98 -44.53
C GLY A 8 9.73 -18.98 -45.99
N ASN A 9 10.06 -20.14 -46.58
CA ASN A 9 10.54 -20.20 -47.96
C ASN A 9 9.86 -21.25 -48.87
N SER A 10 8.82 -21.97 -48.44
CA SER A 10 8.00 -22.71 -49.43
C SER A 10 6.61 -23.08 -48.93
N GLN A 11 5.60 -22.71 -49.73
CA GLN A 11 4.26 -23.33 -49.83
C GLN A 11 3.26 -23.04 -48.70
N VAL A 12 2.63 -21.86 -48.72
CA VAL A 12 1.32 -21.64 -48.05
C VAL A 12 0.21 -21.76 -49.10
N ASN A 13 -0.60 -22.82 -49.01
CA ASN A 13 -1.69 -23.12 -49.94
C ASN A 13 -3.04 -23.41 -49.25
N ASN A 14 -3.23 -23.07 -47.97
CA ASN A 14 -4.54 -23.21 -47.33
C ASN A 14 -4.87 -22.04 -46.39
N LEU A 15 -6.02 -21.44 -46.62
CA LEU A 15 -6.51 -20.17 -46.06
C LEU A 15 -7.32 -20.36 -44.76
N THR A 16 -7.20 -21.51 -44.08
CA THR A 16 -8.02 -21.87 -42.91
C THR A 16 -7.32 -21.73 -41.56
N ASP A 17 -6.00 -21.50 -41.54
CA ASP A 17 -5.24 -21.26 -40.29
C ASP A 17 -5.12 -19.77 -39.93
N ILE A 18 -5.80 -18.89 -40.67
CA ILE A 18 -5.78 -17.43 -40.47
C ILE A 18 -6.76 -16.98 -39.36
N LEU A 19 -7.77 -17.79 -39.04
CA LEU A 19 -8.79 -17.48 -38.02
C LEU A 19 -8.30 -17.60 -36.56
N SER A 20 -7.15 -18.23 -36.30
CA SER A 20 -6.55 -18.33 -34.95
C SER A 20 -5.54 -17.22 -34.62
N LEU A 21 -5.15 -16.42 -35.62
CA LEU A 21 -4.23 -15.29 -35.46
C LEU A 21 -4.96 -14.00 -35.05
N GLU A 22 -6.19 -13.81 -35.52
CA GLU A 22 -7.03 -12.64 -35.18
C GLU A 22 -7.37 -12.62 -33.67
N THR A 23 -7.61 -13.79 -33.10
CA THR A 23 -7.85 -14.01 -31.66
C THR A 23 -6.59 -13.82 -30.82
N TRP A 24 -5.43 -14.27 -31.31
CA TRP A 24 -4.15 -14.08 -30.63
C TRP A 24 -3.72 -12.60 -30.56
N THR A 25 -4.08 -11.82 -31.59
CA THR A 25 -3.68 -10.41 -31.68
C THR A 25 -4.58 -9.51 -30.82
N GLN A 26 -5.88 -9.78 -30.73
CA GLN A 26 -6.79 -9.12 -29.78
C GLN A 26 -6.41 -9.40 -28.32
N TYR A 27 -5.90 -10.61 -28.03
CA TYR A 27 -5.46 -10.98 -26.68
C TYR A 27 -4.17 -10.27 -26.26
N LEU A 28 -3.23 -10.10 -27.20
CA LEU A 28 -2.00 -9.30 -26.98
C LEU A 28 -2.32 -7.80 -26.83
N SER A 29 -3.31 -7.28 -27.55
CA SER A 29 -3.78 -5.89 -27.38
C SER A 29 -4.37 -5.65 -25.98
N GLY A 30 -5.14 -6.61 -25.44
CA GLY A 30 -5.65 -6.54 -24.05
C GLY A 30 -4.55 -6.65 -23.00
N LEU A 31 -3.55 -7.52 -23.21
CA LEU A 31 -2.40 -7.64 -22.31
C LEU A 31 -1.47 -6.41 -22.35
N MET A 32 -1.34 -5.74 -23.49
CA MET A 32 -0.51 -4.53 -23.64
C MET A 32 -1.21 -3.26 -23.12
N ALA A 33 -2.55 -3.20 -23.17
CA ALA A 33 -3.35 -2.14 -22.56
C ALA A 33 -3.18 -2.10 -21.02
N PHE A 34 -2.91 -3.26 -20.41
CA PHE A 34 -2.63 -3.42 -18.98
C PHE A 34 -1.28 -2.81 -18.51
N SER A 35 -0.49 -2.16 -19.37
CA SER A 35 0.92 -1.81 -19.07
C SER A 35 1.36 -0.37 -19.38
N GLY A 36 0.46 0.54 -19.73
CA GLY A 36 0.72 2.00 -19.75
C GLY A 36 1.76 2.57 -20.75
N ASN A 37 2.44 1.79 -21.59
CA ASN A 37 3.54 2.31 -22.43
C ASN A 37 3.07 2.81 -23.83
N THR A 38 2.58 4.06 -23.89
CA THR A 38 1.78 4.63 -25.01
C THR A 38 2.55 5.21 -26.20
N SER A 39 3.89 5.28 -26.19
CA SER A 39 4.62 6.03 -27.24
C SER A 39 4.71 5.34 -28.62
N LEU A 40 4.48 4.03 -28.70
CA LEU A 40 4.48 3.26 -29.97
C LEU A 40 3.08 2.75 -30.38
N ILE A 41 2.11 2.79 -29.48
CA ILE A 41 0.73 2.30 -29.68
C ILE A 41 -0.06 3.23 -30.63
N ASN A 42 0.12 4.54 -30.48
CA ASN A 42 -0.70 5.56 -31.15
C ASN A 42 -0.49 5.71 -32.66
N ASN A 43 0.44 4.96 -33.27
CA ASN A 43 0.70 5.00 -34.72
C ASN A 43 0.27 3.72 -35.45
N PHE A 44 -0.34 2.74 -34.77
CA PHE A 44 -0.69 1.46 -35.39
C PHE A 44 -2.20 1.32 -35.56
N ASN A 45 -2.65 1.22 -36.81
CA ASN A 45 -4.07 1.02 -37.13
C ASN A 45 -4.42 -0.47 -37.00
N TRP A 46 -4.97 -0.84 -35.84
CA TRP A 46 -5.34 -2.21 -35.49
C TRP A 46 -6.46 -2.82 -36.35
N SER A 47 -7.17 -2.01 -37.14
CA SER A 47 -8.22 -2.47 -38.04
C SER A 47 -7.71 -3.22 -39.28
N GLU A 48 -6.39 -3.27 -39.52
CA GLU A 48 -5.78 -3.84 -40.73
C GLU A 48 -4.75 -4.96 -40.46
N ILE A 49 -4.80 -5.61 -39.28
CA ILE A 49 -3.85 -6.66 -38.85
C ILE A 49 -3.73 -7.81 -39.85
N SER A 50 -4.85 -8.22 -40.46
CA SER A 50 -4.88 -9.29 -41.47
C SER A 50 -4.17 -8.95 -42.78
N SER A 51 -3.68 -7.71 -42.94
CA SER A 51 -2.97 -7.19 -44.12
C SER A 51 -1.49 -6.88 -43.89
N LEU A 52 -0.97 -7.12 -42.68
CA LEU A 52 0.42 -6.81 -42.32
C LEU A 52 1.44 -7.62 -43.13
N THR A 53 2.56 -6.98 -43.46
CA THR A 53 3.69 -7.66 -44.10
C THR A 53 4.49 -8.47 -43.07
N VAL A 54 5.18 -9.51 -43.54
CA VAL A 54 6.02 -10.39 -42.68
C VAL A 54 7.05 -9.61 -41.84
N GLY A 55 7.56 -8.49 -42.34
CA GLY A 55 8.48 -7.63 -41.59
C GLY A 55 7.83 -6.85 -40.44
N GLN A 56 6.54 -6.51 -40.56
CA GLN A 56 5.78 -5.82 -39.51
C GLN A 56 5.33 -6.80 -38.41
N TYR A 57 5.06 -8.05 -38.77
CA TYR A 57 4.81 -9.13 -37.81
C TYR A 57 6.04 -9.46 -36.94
N LEU A 58 7.24 -9.42 -37.50
CA LEU A 58 8.48 -9.68 -36.74
C LEU A 58 8.77 -8.58 -35.70
N ASN A 59 8.46 -7.32 -36.00
CA ASN A 59 8.59 -6.22 -35.03
C ASN A 59 7.58 -6.33 -33.87
N LEU A 60 6.39 -6.87 -34.11
CA LEU A 60 5.40 -7.15 -33.06
C LEU A 60 5.86 -8.27 -32.12
N ILE A 61 6.55 -9.27 -32.66
CA ILE A 61 7.15 -10.36 -31.89
C ILE A 61 8.29 -9.84 -31.00
N ASP A 62 9.16 -8.98 -31.54
CA ASP A 62 10.23 -8.35 -30.77
C ASP A 62 9.70 -7.44 -29.64
N LEU A 63 8.52 -6.82 -29.83
CA LEU A 63 7.85 -5.99 -28.83
C LEU A 63 7.22 -6.83 -27.70
N ALA A 64 6.57 -7.94 -28.04
CA ALA A 64 6.02 -8.89 -27.08
C ALA A 64 7.12 -9.62 -26.27
N GLU A 65 8.27 -9.92 -26.90
CA GLU A 65 9.44 -10.42 -26.19
C GLU A 65 10.00 -9.39 -25.19
N ASN A 66 9.95 -8.09 -25.48
CA ASN A 66 10.42 -7.05 -24.56
C ASN A 66 9.49 -6.89 -23.34
N PHE A 67 8.17 -7.00 -23.55
CA PHE A 67 7.15 -7.00 -22.49
C PHE A 67 7.30 -8.18 -21.52
N LEU A 68 7.44 -9.41 -22.04
CA LEU A 68 7.64 -10.60 -21.21
C LEU A 68 8.92 -10.55 -20.35
N ASN A 69 9.91 -9.77 -20.78
CA ASN A 69 11.18 -9.59 -20.08
C ASN A 69 11.18 -8.42 -19.07
N THR A 70 10.12 -7.59 -19.02
CA THR A 70 10.04 -6.39 -18.17
C THR A 70 8.89 -6.42 -17.15
N PHE A 71 7.95 -7.36 -17.28
CA PHE A 71 6.89 -7.60 -16.29
C PHE A 71 7.45 -8.26 -15.02
N ASP A 72 7.08 -7.76 -13.83
CA ASP A 72 7.56 -8.30 -12.56
C ASP A 72 6.77 -9.56 -12.16
N TRP A 73 7.24 -10.70 -12.64
CA TRP A 73 6.71 -12.01 -12.30
C TRP A 73 6.91 -12.40 -10.83
N GLY A 74 7.79 -11.71 -10.10
CA GLY A 74 8.00 -11.88 -8.66
C GLY A 74 6.80 -11.38 -7.86
N PHE A 75 6.24 -10.22 -8.23
CA PHE A 75 5.00 -9.66 -7.68
C PHE A 75 3.82 -10.63 -7.84
N LEU A 76 3.55 -11.10 -9.07
CA LEU A 76 2.45 -12.03 -9.32
C LEU A 76 2.62 -13.38 -8.58
N SER A 77 3.86 -13.84 -8.41
CA SER A 77 4.16 -15.04 -7.64
C SER A 77 3.92 -14.86 -6.13
N ALA A 78 4.18 -13.68 -5.59
CA ALA A 78 3.95 -13.36 -4.18
C ALA A 78 2.45 -13.32 -3.84
N GLN A 79 1.60 -13.01 -4.81
CA GLN A 79 0.14 -12.89 -4.64
C GLN A 79 -0.63 -14.21 -4.77
N LEU A 80 0.01 -15.32 -5.16
CA LEU A 80 -0.67 -16.62 -5.30
C LEU A 80 -1.37 -17.15 -4.03
N PRO A 81 -0.86 -16.94 -2.80
CA PRO A 81 -1.56 -17.29 -1.57
C PRO A 81 -2.84 -16.46 -1.35
N VAL A 82 -2.79 -15.17 -1.68
CA VAL A 82 -3.92 -14.23 -1.56
C VAL A 82 -5.01 -14.59 -2.57
N ILE A 83 -4.63 -14.76 -3.85
CA ILE A 83 -5.53 -15.21 -4.93
C ILE A 83 -6.19 -16.54 -4.58
N ARG A 84 -5.44 -17.46 -3.95
CA ARG A 84 -5.97 -18.75 -3.50
C ARG A 84 -7.00 -18.59 -2.39
N SER A 85 -6.78 -17.69 -1.45
CA SER A 85 -7.74 -17.36 -0.39
C SER A 85 -9.01 -16.74 -0.99
N LEU A 86 -8.85 -15.83 -1.94
CA LEU A 86 -9.94 -15.17 -2.67
C LEU A 86 -10.81 -16.18 -3.43
N LEU A 87 -10.20 -17.11 -4.16
CA LEU A 87 -10.92 -18.17 -4.88
C LEU A 87 -11.62 -19.15 -3.91
N ALA A 88 -11.09 -19.34 -2.70
CA ALA A 88 -11.75 -20.13 -1.66
C ALA A 88 -12.97 -19.41 -1.07
N GLY A 89 -12.86 -18.09 -0.87
CA GLY A 89 -13.97 -17.22 -0.44
C GLY A 89 -15.13 -17.21 -1.45
N ASN A 90 -14.83 -17.34 -2.74
CA ASN A 90 -15.79 -17.40 -3.85
C ASN A 90 -16.47 -18.78 -4.06
N GLY A 91 -16.38 -19.69 -3.09
CA GLY A 91 -17.11 -20.96 -3.11
C GLY A 91 -16.60 -22.00 -4.11
N LEU A 92 -15.41 -21.80 -4.70
CA LEU A 92 -14.77 -22.81 -5.55
C LEU A 92 -14.29 -24.01 -4.72
N SER A 93 -14.38 -25.21 -5.29
CA SER A 93 -13.80 -26.40 -4.65
C SER A 93 -12.28 -26.33 -4.65
N THR A 94 -11.63 -26.95 -3.66
CA THR A 94 -10.17 -26.99 -3.54
C THR A 94 -9.48 -27.44 -4.83
N THR A 95 -10.08 -28.37 -5.58
CA THR A 95 -9.56 -28.84 -6.87
C THR A 95 -9.63 -27.79 -7.98
N GLN A 96 -10.64 -26.92 -7.97
CA GLN A 96 -10.74 -25.80 -8.93
C GLN A 96 -9.74 -24.70 -8.61
N ILE A 97 -9.52 -24.43 -7.32
CA ILE A 97 -8.56 -23.45 -6.84
C ILE A 97 -7.13 -23.91 -7.15
N ASP A 98 -6.80 -25.17 -6.86
CA ASP A 98 -5.50 -25.76 -7.18
C ASP A 98 -5.19 -25.73 -8.68
N LEU A 99 -6.21 -25.88 -9.52
CA LEU A 99 -6.07 -25.83 -10.98
C LEU A 99 -5.86 -24.39 -11.48
N ALA A 100 -6.60 -23.42 -10.96
CA ALA A 100 -6.46 -22.00 -11.32
C ALA A 100 -5.09 -21.44 -10.88
N ILE A 101 -4.67 -21.76 -9.66
CA ILE A 101 -3.35 -21.40 -9.15
C ILE A 101 -2.25 -22.10 -9.93
N GLY A 102 -2.42 -23.38 -10.28
CA GLY A 102 -1.48 -24.10 -11.14
C GLY A 102 -1.27 -23.44 -12.50
N VAL A 103 -2.34 -22.95 -13.14
CA VAL A 103 -2.25 -22.21 -14.41
C VAL A 103 -1.48 -20.91 -14.25
N LEU A 104 -1.77 -20.11 -13.23
CA LEU A 104 -1.04 -18.86 -12.94
C LEU A 104 0.45 -19.13 -12.66
N GLN A 105 0.75 -20.21 -11.94
CA GLN A 105 2.10 -20.61 -11.60
C GLN A 105 2.87 -21.15 -12.82
N ASP A 106 2.21 -21.82 -13.75
CA ASP A 106 2.78 -22.23 -15.03
C ASP A 106 3.05 -21.01 -15.95
N PHE A 107 2.22 -19.96 -15.87
CA PHE A 107 2.48 -18.67 -16.52
C PHE A 107 3.72 -17.97 -15.94
N ILE A 108 3.83 -17.90 -14.61
CA ILE A 108 5.00 -17.35 -13.90
C ILE A 108 6.28 -18.14 -14.26
N ASN A 109 6.17 -19.45 -14.44
CA ASN A 109 7.29 -20.34 -14.80
C ASN A 109 7.56 -20.44 -16.31
N GLY A 110 6.75 -19.79 -17.15
CA GLY A 110 6.90 -19.78 -18.61
C GLY A 110 6.60 -21.10 -19.33
N ASP A 111 5.85 -22.03 -18.71
CA ASP A 111 5.53 -23.34 -19.31
C ASP A 111 4.23 -23.28 -20.13
N THR A 112 4.38 -23.08 -21.44
CA THR A 112 3.25 -22.90 -22.38
C THR A 112 2.51 -24.20 -22.77
N SER A 113 2.86 -25.34 -22.16
CA SER A 113 2.35 -26.65 -22.58
C SER A 113 0.96 -27.03 -22.04
N LEU A 114 0.41 -26.30 -21.06
CA LEU A 114 -0.88 -26.60 -20.41
C LEU A 114 -2.04 -25.62 -20.70
N ILE A 115 -1.79 -24.55 -21.48
CA ILE A 115 -2.83 -23.60 -21.94
C ILE A 115 -4.00 -24.35 -22.60
N THR A 116 -3.72 -25.45 -23.31
CA THR A 116 -4.74 -26.27 -23.99
C THR A 116 -5.65 -27.03 -23.03
N ASP A 117 -5.16 -27.46 -21.85
CA ASP A 117 -5.93 -28.27 -20.90
C ASP A 117 -6.76 -27.41 -19.93
N GLY A 118 -6.27 -26.21 -19.56
CA GLY A 118 -7.05 -25.19 -18.85
C GLY A 118 -8.24 -24.67 -19.66
N PHE A 119 -8.04 -24.40 -20.96
CA PHE A 119 -9.13 -24.03 -21.87
C PHE A 119 -10.15 -25.18 -22.10
N ASN A 120 -9.71 -26.45 -22.05
CA ASN A 120 -10.61 -27.61 -22.16
C ASN A 120 -11.44 -27.83 -20.87
N PHE A 121 -10.93 -27.44 -19.70
CA PHE A 121 -11.67 -27.44 -18.44
C PHE A 121 -12.76 -26.36 -18.44
N ILE A 122 -12.42 -25.13 -18.83
CA ILE A 122 -13.37 -24.03 -19.04
C ILE A 122 -14.45 -24.45 -20.05
N ARG A 123 -14.06 -25.00 -21.21
CA ARG A 123 -15.01 -25.58 -22.18
C ARG A 123 -15.94 -26.64 -21.61
N GLN A 124 -15.46 -27.52 -20.72
CA GLN A 124 -16.28 -28.58 -20.10
C GLN A 124 -17.24 -28.05 -19.02
N GLN A 125 -16.88 -26.97 -18.30
CA GLN A 125 -17.79 -26.31 -17.36
C GLN A 125 -18.93 -25.57 -18.08
N PHE A 126 -18.70 -25.05 -19.28
CA PHE A 126 -19.71 -24.40 -20.12
C PHE A 126 -20.41 -25.34 -21.14
N ALA A 127 -20.03 -26.62 -21.21
CA ALA A 127 -20.53 -27.58 -22.21
C ALA A 127 -22.01 -27.98 -22.08
N ASN A 128 -22.71 -27.58 -21.01
CA ASN A 128 -24.15 -27.80 -20.84
C ASN A 128 -25.01 -26.58 -21.21
N VAL A 129 -24.42 -25.49 -21.70
CA VAL A 129 -25.16 -24.45 -22.40
C VAL A 129 -25.22 -24.87 -23.88
N PRO A 130 -26.39 -25.19 -24.45
CA PRO A 130 -26.48 -25.59 -25.84
C PRO A 130 -25.95 -24.45 -26.72
N LEU A 131 -24.84 -24.70 -27.41
CA LEU A 131 -24.35 -23.91 -28.55
C LEU A 131 -25.26 -24.20 -29.75
N ASP A 132 -26.53 -23.83 -29.64
CA ASP A 132 -27.27 -23.46 -30.84
C ASP A 132 -26.93 -22.01 -31.16
N THR A 133 -27.26 -21.62 -32.38
CA THR A 133 -26.80 -20.42 -33.07
C THR A 133 -27.26 -19.03 -32.55
N PRO A 134 -28.01 -18.80 -31.45
CA PRO A 134 -28.33 -17.42 -31.05
C PRO A 134 -27.24 -16.69 -30.25
N LEU A 135 -26.06 -17.23 -29.93
CA LEU A 135 -25.03 -16.46 -29.19
C LEU A 135 -24.46 -15.28 -30.02
N LEU A 136 -24.40 -15.43 -31.35
CA LEU A 136 -24.03 -14.33 -32.25
C LEU A 136 -25.16 -13.29 -32.40
N ASP A 137 -26.42 -13.72 -32.24
CA ASP A 137 -27.59 -12.82 -32.20
C ASP A 137 -27.78 -12.20 -30.81
N ALA A 138 -27.24 -12.80 -29.73
CA ALA A 138 -27.25 -12.26 -28.36
C ALA A 138 -26.21 -11.14 -28.19
N ILE A 139 -25.05 -11.25 -28.84
CA ILE A 139 -24.06 -10.16 -28.95
C ILE A 139 -24.60 -8.98 -29.79
N ALA A 140 -25.56 -9.22 -30.69
CA ALA A 140 -26.23 -8.18 -31.46
C ALA A 140 -27.60 -7.74 -30.87
N GLY A 141 -28.05 -8.36 -29.77
CA GLY A 141 -29.45 -8.37 -29.36
C GLY A 141 -29.78 -7.70 -28.02
N ASN A 142 -28.79 -7.36 -27.20
CA ASN A 142 -29.01 -6.71 -25.90
C ASN A 142 -28.84 -5.18 -25.91
N PHE A 143 -28.88 -4.55 -27.09
CA PHE A 143 -29.14 -3.12 -27.16
C PHE A 143 -30.64 -2.89 -27.11
N ASN A 144 -31.13 -2.09 -26.15
CA ASN A 144 -32.46 -1.52 -26.24
C ASN A 144 -32.58 -0.83 -27.62
N PRO A 145 -33.61 -1.11 -28.46
CA PRO A 145 -33.70 -0.58 -29.81
C PRO A 145 -33.75 0.95 -29.81
N GLY A 146 -32.58 1.58 -29.91
CA GLY A 146 -32.34 3.02 -29.76
C GLY A 146 -30.87 3.43 -29.67
N ASN A 147 -29.97 2.55 -29.19
CA ASN A 147 -28.62 2.94 -28.76
C ASN A 147 -27.53 2.15 -29.52
N THR A 148 -27.20 2.57 -30.75
CA THR A 148 -26.00 2.09 -31.44
C THR A 148 -24.82 2.98 -31.06
N PRO A 149 -23.75 2.45 -30.46
CA PRO A 149 -22.57 3.24 -30.13
C PRO A 149 -21.97 3.90 -31.37
N SER A 150 -21.45 5.09 -31.19
CA SER A 150 -20.93 5.99 -32.22
C SER A 150 -19.61 6.62 -31.74
N ALA A 151 -19.10 7.60 -32.49
CA ALA A 151 -17.88 8.32 -32.13
C ALA A 151 -18.18 9.68 -31.48
N GLY A 152 -19.37 9.84 -30.90
CA GLY A 152 -19.76 11.03 -30.15
C GLY A 152 -20.67 10.64 -29.00
N ALA A 153 -20.93 11.59 -28.11
CA ALA A 153 -21.66 11.36 -26.86
C ALA A 153 -22.96 10.53 -27.02
N ASP A 154 -22.93 9.32 -26.47
CA ASP A 154 -23.97 8.33 -26.48
C ASP A 154 -24.55 8.09 -25.08
N GLN A 155 -25.82 7.69 -25.03
CA GLN A 155 -26.44 7.18 -23.82
C GLN A 155 -26.79 5.72 -24.07
N LEU A 156 -26.16 4.80 -23.34
CA LEU A 156 -26.25 3.36 -23.52
C LEU A 156 -26.81 2.74 -22.23
N ASP A 157 -27.88 1.96 -22.35
CA ASP A 157 -28.55 1.32 -21.21
C ASP A 157 -28.61 -0.19 -21.45
N GLY A 158 -28.16 -0.94 -20.45
CA GLY A 158 -28.31 -2.37 -20.30
C GLY A 158 -29.69 -2.79 -19.82
N ASP A 159 -29.82 -4.06 -19.42
CA ASP A 159 -31.02 -4.65 -18.86
C ASP A 159 -30.77 -5.28 -17.48
N ALA A 160 -31.41 -6.40 -17.16
CA ALA A 160 -31.28 -7.03 -15.85
C ALA A 160 -30.46 -8.34 -15.92
N GLY A 161 -29.83 -8.63 -17.06
CA GLY A 161 -28.87 -9.71 -17.22
C GLY A 161 -27.52 -9.16 -17.66
N GLY A 162 -26.48 -10.00 -17.62
CA GLY A 162 -25.14 -9.57 -17.98
C GLY A 162 -25.03 -9.07 -19.42
N ASN A 163 -24.49 -7.87 -19.58
CA ASN A 163 -24.38 -7.12 -20.81
C ASN A 163 -22.91 -6.84 -21.14
N PHE A 164 -22.64 -6.66 -22.42
CA PHE A 164 -21.34 -6.17 -22.89
C PHE A 164 -21.61 -4.89 -23.68
N ILE A 165 -21.11 -3.77 -23.17
CA ILE A 165 -21.32 -2.44 -23.75
C ILE A 165 -19.97 -1.80 -24.02
N ASN A 166 -19.76 -1.36 -25.26
CA ASN A 166 -18.58 -0.60 -25.66
C ASN A 166 -19.04 0.71 -26.29
N ALA A 167 -18.75 1.83 -25.62
CA ALA A 167 -19.22 3.16 -25.98
C ALA A 167 -18.39 3.82 -27.09
N GLN A 168 -17.15 3.36 -27.27
CA GLN A 168 -16.19 3.75 -28.30
C GLN A 168 -15.51 5.08 -28.05
N ALA A 169 -16.01 6.17 -28.63
CA ALA A 169 -15.38 7.47 -28.50
C ALA A 169 -16.49 8.49 -28.33
N GLY A 170 -16.27 9.51 -27.52
CA GLY A 170 -17.36 10.39 -27.12
C GLY A 170 -17.28 10.67 -25.64
N ASN A 171 -18.25 11.42 -25.14
CA ASN A 171 -18.42 11.55 -23.70
C ASN A 171 -19.72 10.82 -23.40
N ASP A 172 -19.61 9.56 -23.06
CA ASP A 172 -20.68 8.61 -23.08
C ASP A 172 -21.25 8.40 -21.69
N THR A 173 -22.50 7.98 -21.61
CA THR A 173 -23.15 7.58 -20.36
C THR A 173 -23.64 6.16 -20.53
N VAL A 174 -23.09 5.24 -19.76
CA VAL A 174 -23.35 3.81 -19.82
C VAL A 174 -23.91 3.33 -18.48
N ASN A 175 -25.01 2.59 -18.53
CA ASN A 175 -25.63 2.00 -17.34
C ASN A 175 -25.88 0.49 -17.59
N GLY A 176 -25.20 -0.39 -16.86
CA GLY A 176 -25.39 -1.85 -16.92
C GLY A 176 -26.72 -2.30 -16.30
N ALA A 177 -27.14 -1.57 -15.25
CA ALA A 177 -28.35 -1.75 -14.46
C ALA A 177 -28.36 -3.00 -13.58
N GLY A 178 -28.39 -4.21 -14.13
CA GLY A 178 -28.20 -5.37 -13.27
C GLY A 178 -27.85 -6.64 -14.02
N GLY A 179 -27.28 -7.60 -13.30
CA GLY A 179 -26.52 -8.69 -13.90
C GLY A 179 -25.03 -8.41 -13.75
N ASN A 180 -24.21 -9.28 -14.34
CA ASN A 180 -22.77 -9.09 -14.33
C ASN A 180 -22.38 -8.53 -15.69
N ASP A 181 -22.10 -7.24 -15.74
CA ASP A 181 -21.91 -6.44 -16.92
C ASP A 181 -20.43 -6.22 -17.23
N THR A 182 -20.14 -5.88 -18.49
CA THR A 182 -18.82 -5.45 -18.94
C THR A 182 -18.98 -4.17 -19.72
N LEU A 183 -18.47 -3.07 -19.17
CA LEU A 183 -18.63 -1.70 -19.69
C LEU A 183 -17.26 -1.16 -20.13
N LEU A 184 -17.17 -0.67 -21.35
CA LEU A 184 -15.97 -0.01 -21.89
C LEU A 184 -16.37 1.39 -22.34
N GLY A 185 -15.77 2.44 -21.77
CA GLY A 185 -15.96 3.83 -22.17
C GLY A 185 -15.26 4.11 -23.50
N GLY A 186 -13.93 4.10 -23.47
CA GLY A 186 -13.07 4.29 -24.63
C GLY A 186 -12.44 5.68 -24.62
N ASP A 187 -12.57 6.45 -25.70
CA ASP A 187 -11.97 7.80 -25.77
C ASP A 187 -12.98 8.88 -25.35
N GLY A 188 -12.63 9.73 -24.39
CA GLY A 188 -13.36 10.92 -23.97
C GLY A 188 -13.74 10.83 -22.50
N ASN A 189 -14.64 11.71 -22.04
CA ASN A 189 -15.00 11.71 -20.61
C ASN A 189 -16.33 10.97 -20.41
N ASP A 190 -16.24 9.74 -19.96
CA ASP A 190 -17.33 8.79 -19.87
C ASP A 190 -17.86 8.67 -18.44
N SER A 191 -19.13 8.27 -18.34
CA SER A 191 -19.77 7.93 -17.08
C SER A 191 -20.30 6.50 -17.17
N LEU A 192 -19.71 5.58 -16.43
CA LEU A 192 -20.04 4.16 -16.43
C LEU A 192 -20.63 3.77 -15.07
N ASN A 193 -21.77 3.09 -15.08
CA ASN A 193 -22.43 2.56 -13.88
C ASN A 193 -22.74 1.08 -14.09
N GLY A 194 -22.14 0.19 -13.31
CA GLY A 194 -22.39 -1.26 -13.33
C GLY A 194 -23.81 -1.59 -12.86
N GLY A 195 -24.12 -1.22 -11.63
CA GLY A 195 -25.45 -1.34 -11.05
C GLY A 195 -25.51 -2.44 -10.00
N VAL A 196 -26.19 -3.54 -10.30
CA VAL A 196 -26.32 -4.67 -9.37
C VAL A 196 -25.75 -5.93 -9.99
N GLY A 197 -24.76 -6.52 -9.35
CA GLY A 197 -24.07 -7.72 -9.80
C GLY A 197 -22.57 -7.48 -9.81
N ASN A 198 -21.81 -8.49 -10.23
CA ASN A 198 -20.36 -8.35 -10.27
C ASN A 198 -19.94 -7.86 -11.66
N ASP A 199 -19.57 -6.60 -11.74
CA ASP A 199 -19.37 -5.86 -12.97
C ASP A 199 -17.88 -5.64 -13.28
N VAL A 200 -17.59 -5.43 -14.56
CA VAL A 200 -16.27 -5.02 -15.04
C VAL A 200 -16.42 -3.72 -15.81
N ALA A 201 -15.76 -2.66 -15.39
CA ALA A 201 -15.80 -1.37 -16.08
C ALA A 201 -14.40 -0.81 -16.34
N TYR A 202 -14.19 -0.27 -17.53
CA TYR A 202 -12.95 0.42 -17.90
C TYR A 202 -13.26 1.74 -18.58
N GLY A 203 -12.74 2.84 -18.02
CA GLY A 203 -12.94 4.21 -18.50
C GLY A 203 -12.30 4.41 -19.86
N GLY A 204 -10.98 4.29 -19.92
CA GLY A 204 -10.23 4.42 -21.16
C GLY A 204 -9.32 5.63 -21.14
N SER A 205 -9.46 6.56 -22.08
CA SER A 205 -8.70 7.82 -22.11
C SER A 205 -9.65 8.99 -21.91
N GLY A 206 -9.24 10.01 -21.17
CA GLY A 206 -10.13 11.08 -20.73
C GLY A 206 -10.49 10.95 -19.25
N GLN A 207 -11.14 11.97 -18.70
CA GLN A 207 -11.49 11.99 -17.28
C GLN A 207 -12.85 11.35 -17.07
N ASP A 208 -12.84 10.13 -16.58
CA ASP A 208 -13.98 9.24 -16.50
C ASP A 208 -14.58 9.19 -15.08
N THR A 209 -15.82 8.75 -15.00
CA THR A 209 -16.50 8.46 -13.73
C THR A 209 -17.07 7.06 -13.78
N LEU A 210 -16.54 6.18 -12.93
CA LEU A 210 -16.91 4.78 -12.85
C LEU A 210 -17.59 4.51 -11.50
N ILE A 211 -18.71 3.79 -11.53
CA ILE A 211 -19.46 3.35 -10.35
C ILE A 211 -19.74 1.86 -10.52
N GLY A 212 -19.27 1.02 -9.58
CA GLY A 212 -19.55 -0.42 -9.54
C GLY A 212 -21.00 -0.68 -9.15
N GLY A 213 -21.34 -0.37 -7.90
CA GLY A 213 -22.68 -0.51 -7.34
C GLY A 213 -22.74 -1.60 -6.27
N ASP A 214 -23.76 -2.45 -6.32
CA ASP A 214 -23.85 -3.62 -5.42
C ASP A 214 -23.19 -4.82 -6.09
N GLY A 215 -22.16 -5.43 -5.51
CA GLY A 215 -21.49 -6.61 -6.05
C GLY A 215 -19.99 -6.55 -5.83
N ALA A 216 -19.28 -7.60 -6.26
CA ALA A 216 -17.82 -7.56 -6.27
C ALA A 216 -17.35 -7.16 -7.67
N ASP A 217 -16.86 -5.93 -7.80
CA ASP A 217 -16.63 -5.25 -9.07
C ASP A 217 -15.14 -5.10 -9.39
N LEU A 218 -14.85 -4.96 -10.68
CA LEU A 218 -13.51 -4.64 -11.20
C LEU A 218 -13.58 -3.36 -12.02
N LEU A 219 -13.00 -2.27 -11.50
CA LEU A 219 -13.06 -0.96 -12.13
C LEU A 219 -11.64 -0.44 -12.43
N GLY A 220 -11.45 0.10 -13.64
CA GLY A 220 -10.20 0.73 -14.05
C GLY A 220 -10.43 2.07 -14.74
N GLY A 221 -9.77 3.12 -14.25
CA GLY A 221 -9.88 4.47 -14.80
C GLY A 221 -9.21 4.57 -16.17
N GLY A 222 -7.88 4.63 -16.19
CA GLY A 222 -7.19 5.03 -17.41
C GLY A 222 -5.88 5.76 -17.13
N PRO A 223 -5.33 6.48 -18.11
CA PRO A 223 -4.12 7.27 -17.96
C PRO A 223 -4.37 8.75 -17.57
N ASP A 224 -5.63 9.14 -17.35
CA ASP A 224 -6.06 10.51 -17.05
C ASP A 224 -6.80 10.54 -15.70
N ASN A 225 -7.08 11.74 -15.17
CA ASN A 225 -7.66 11.88 -13.83
C ASN A 225 -9.11 11.36 -13.73
N ASP A 226 -9.30 10.24 -13.07
CA ASP A 226 -10.55 9.51 -13.01
C ASP A 226 -11.19 9.54 -11.62
N ARG A 227 -12.50 9.32 -11.59
CA ARG A 227 -13.25 9.06 -10.36
C ARG A 227 -13.80 7.64 -10.40
N ILE A 228 -13.48 6.84 -9.40
CA ILE A 228 -13.90 5.45 -9.27
C ILE A 228 -14.58 5.25 -7.91
N GLU A 229 -15.72 4.58 -7.91
CA GLU A 229 -16.49 4.23 -6.71
C GLU A 229 -16.91 2.76 -6.81
N GLY A 230 -16.43 1.90 -5.91
CA GLY A 230 -16.76 0.47 -5.85
C GLY A 230 -18.20 0.26 -5.45
N GLY A 231 -18.57 0.72 -4.26
CA GLY A 231 -19.93 0.67 -3.77
C GLY A 231 -20.06 -0.32 -2.62
N GLY A 232 -20.74 -1.44 -2.84
CA GLY A 232 -20.89 -2.45 -1.80
C GLY A 232 -20.53 -3.84 -2.30
N GLY A 233 -19.59 -4.49 -1.64
CA GLY A 233 -19.03 -5.79 -1.98
C GLY A 233 -17.52 -5.73 -1.84
N ASN A 234 -16.81 -6.70 -2.40
CA ASN A 234 -15.35 -6.74 -2.30
C ASN A 234 -14.78 -6.40 -3.66
N ASP A 235 -14.34 -5.17 -3.82
CA ASP A 235 -14.04 -4.56 -5.10
C ASP A 235 -12.54 -4.51 -5.40
N LEU A 236 -12.22 -4.42 -6.69
CA LEU A 236 -10.86 -4.24 -7.17
C LEU A 236 -10.82 -2.99 -8.06
N LEU A 237 -10.20 -1.92 -7.56
CA LEU A 237 -10.26 -0.57 -8.12
C LEU A 237 -8.87 -0.07 -8.50
N PHE A 238 -8.70 0.41 -9.74
CA PHE A 238 -7.43 0.93 -10.23
C PHE A 238 -7.59 2.29 -10.93
N GLY A 239 -6.93 3.32 -10.42
CA GLY A 239 -6.81 4.63 -11.09
C GLY A 239 -5.94 4.53 -12.35
N ALA A 240 -4.73 3.99 -12.16
CA ALA A 240 -3.69 3.69 -13.14
C ALA A 240 -2.75 4.85 -13.48
N GLY A 241 -3.22 5.94 -14.05
CA GLY A 241 -2.35 7.09 -14.26
C GLY A 241 -3.16 8.37 -14.25
N GLY A 242 -2.55 9.46 -13.78
CA GLY A 242 -3.30 10.69 -13.52
C GLY A 242 -3.44 10.89 -12.02
N ASN A 243 -4.17 11.94 -11.64
CA ASN A 243 -4.47 12.19 -10.23
C ASN A 243 -5.92 11.76 -9.98
N ASP A 244 -6.07 10.55 -9.46
CA ASP A 244 -7.32 9.83 -9.39
C ASP A 244 -8.00 9.98 -8.02
N THR A 245 -9.31 9.74 -7.99
CA THR A 245 -10.08 9.61 -6.76
C THR A 245 -10.76 8.26 -6.75
N VAL A 246 -10.36 7.38 -5.84
CA VAL A 246 -10.83 6.00 -5.75
C VAL A 246 -11.47 5.77 -4.38
N LEU A 247 -12.73 5.33 -4.37
CA LEU A 247 -13.48 5.02 -3.15
C LEU A 247 -13.92 3.55 -3.19
N GLY A 248 -13.55 2.75 -2.18
CA GLY A 248 -13.95 1.35 -2.02
C GLY A 248 -15.43 1.25 -1.69
N GLY A 249 -15.77 1.59 -0.44
CA GLY A 249 -17.15 1.65 0.03
C GLY A 249 -17.39 0.66 1.17
N ASP A 250 -18.34 -0.25 1.00
CA ASP A 250 -18.64 -1.31 1.98
C ASP A 250 -18.06 -2.64 1.50
N GLY A 251 -17.21 -3.30 2.29
CA GLY A 251 -16.66 -4.64 2.05
C GLY A 251 -15.14 -4.63 2.02
N ASP A 252 -14.51 -5.81 1.86
CA ASP A 252 -13.04 -5.86 1.88
C ASP A 252 -12.50 -5.57 0.46
N ASP A 253 -12.03 -4.35 0.24
CA ASP A 253 -11.67 -3.79 -1.05
C ASP A 253 -10.15 -3.75 -1.31
N VAL A 254 -9.77 -3.67 -2.58
CA VAL A 254 -8.38 -3.44 -2.99
C VAL A 254 -8.30 -2.28 -3.97
N LEU A 255 -7.58 -1.23 -3.57
CA LEU A 255 -7.43 0.01 -4.32
C LEU A 255 -5.98 0.23 -4.75
N GLY A 256 -5.78 0.74 -5.96
CA GLY A 256 -4.46 1.13 -6.47
C GLY A 256 -4.49 2.43 -7.28
N GLY A 257 -3.69 3.42 -6.91
CA GLY A 257 -3.54 4.69 -7.64
C GLY A 257 -2.59 4.57 -8.82
N ALA A 258 -1.44 3.94 -8.57
CA ALA A 258 -0.36 3.63 -9.50
C ALA A 258 0.52 4.84 -9.87
N GLY A 259 0.02 5.87 -10.55
CA GLY A 259 0.92 6.96 -10.96
C GLY A 259 0.26 8.32 -11.05
N GLY A 260 0.74 9.26 -10.25
CA GLY A 260 0.20 10.61 -10.09
C GLY A 260 -0.13 10.85 -8.62
N ASP A 261 -0.63 12.04 -8.27
CA ASP A 261 -0.98 12.31 -6.86
C ASP A 261 -2.44 11.91 -6.63
N ASP A 262 -2.66 10.74 -6.03
CA ASP A 262 -3.96 10.07 -5.94
C ASP A 262 -4.64 10.24 -4.57
N SER A 263 -5.97 10.11 -4.55
CA SER A 263 -6.79 10.07 -3.32
C SER A 263 -7.56 8.77 -3.24
N LEU A 264 -7.23 7.93 -2.27
CA LEU A 264 -7.79 6.59 -2.09
C LEU A 264 -8.43 6.45 -0.70
N ASP A 265 -9.63 5.91 -0.63
CA ASP A 265 -10.40 5.69 0.61
C ASP A 265 -11.03 4.29 0.56
N GLY A 266 -10.60 3.38 1.44
CA GLY A 266 -11.10 2.01 1.53
C GLY A 266 -12.56 1.97 1.98
N GLY A 267 -12.86 2.60 3.11
CA GLY A 267 -14.22 2.76 3.62
C GLY A 267 -14.49 1.84 4.81
N ASN A 268 -15.43 0.90 4.67
CA ASN A 268 -15.74 -0.08 5.70
C ASN A 268 -15.29 -1.46 5.23
N GLY A 269 -14.48 -2.17 5.99
CA GLY A 269 -13.97 -3.48 5.60
C GLY A 269 -12.52 -3.63 6.01
N ASN A 270 -11.90 -4.75 5.66
CA ASN A 270 -10.44 -4.88 5.78
C ASN A 270 -9.84 -4.63 4.40
N ASP A 271 -9.34 -3.43 4.18
CA ASP A 271 -9.01 -2.92 2.85
C ASP A 271 -7.51 -2.96 2.58
N GLY A 272 -7.15 -3.12 1.30
CA GLY A 272 -5.78 -2.98 0.82
C GLY A 272 -5.65 -1.74 -0.07
N VAL A 273 -4.96 -0.70 0.40
CA VAL A 273 -4.91 0.60 -0.28
C VAL A 273 -3.46 0.97 -0.66
N TRP A 274 -3.19 1.14 -1.96
CA TRP A 274 -1.84 1.35 -2.49
C TRP A 274 -1.72 2.62 -3.36
N GLY A 275 -0.88 3.57 -2.95
CA GLY A 275 -0.60 4.82 -3.67
C GLY A 275 0.26 4.57 -4.91
N SER A 276 1.48 4.09 -4.68
CA SER A 276 2.55 3.81 -5.67
C SER A 276 3.44 5.02 -6.00
N ASP A 277 3.39 5.56 -7.22
CA ASP A 277 4.25 6.69 -7.61
C ASP A 277 3.47 8.01 -7.47
N GLY A 278 3.78 8.87 -6.52
CA GLY A 278 3.01 10.10 -6.32
C GLY A 278 3.12 10.67 -4.92
N ASN A 279 2.49 11.81 -4.66
CA ASN A 279 2.23 12.24 -3.28
C ASN A 279 0.77 11.94 -2.99
N ASP A 280 0.53 10.75 -2.45
CA ASP A 280 -0.80 10.16 -2.37
C ASP A 280 -1.45 10.43 -1.01
N THR A 281 -2.78 10.43 -1.00
CA THR A 281 -3.59 10.49 0.22
C THR A 281 -4.40 9.21 0.35
N LEU A 282 -4.09 8.41 1.37
CA LEU A 282 -4.68 7.10 1.61
C LEU A 282 -5.44 7.09 2.94
N ALA A 283 -6.66 6.55 2.92
CA ALA A 283 -7.44 6.24 4.11
C ALA A 283 -7.89 4.77 4.07
N GLY A 284 -7.69 4.03 5.15
CA GLY A 284 -8.24 2.69 5.35
C GLY A 284 -9.73 2.79 5.69
N GLY A 285 -10.01 3.40 6.84
CA GLY A 285 -11.36 3.71 7.27
C GLY A 285 -11.73 2.90 8.51
N ALA A 286 -12.63 1.93 8.38
CA ALA A 286 -13.07 1.10 9.49
C ALA A 286 -12.83 -0.37 9.19
N GLY A 287 -12.03 -1.02 10.03
CA GLY A 287 -11.64 -2.41 9.92
C GLY A 287 -10.11 -2.52 9.93
N ALA A 288 -9.58 -3.73 9.86
CA ALA A 288 -8.13 -3.93 9.94
C ALA A 288 -7.51 -3.81 8.54
N ASP A 289 -6.97 -2.64 8.24
CA ASP A 289 -6.56 -2.24 6.90
C ASP A 289 -5.06 -2.42 6.66
N THR A 290 -4.68 -2.45 5.39
CA THR A 290 -3.27 -2.44 4.97
C THR A 290 -3.04 -1.34 3.96
N LEU A 291 -2.19 -0.37 4.31
CA LEU A 291 -1.91 0.82 3.50
C LEU A 291 -0.44 0.88 3.09
N GLY A 292 -0.18 1.38 1.89
CA GLY A 292 1.19 1.64 1.44
C GLY A 292 1.32 2.78 0.43
N GLY A 293 2.16 3.75 0.77
CA GLY A 293 2.43 4.93 -0.06
C GLY A 293 3.36 4.62 -1.22
N ALA A 294 4.47 3.93 -0.92
CA ALA A 294 5.53 3.53 -1.85
C ALA A 294 6.53 4.64 -2.18
N SER A 295 6.28 5.52 -3.16
CA SER A 295 7.25 6.56 -3.51
C SER A 295 6.66 7.94 -3.68
N GLY A 296 7.29 8.90 -3.04
CA GLY A 296 6.81 10.27 -2.92
C GLY A 296 6.41 10.57 -1.48
N ASN A 297 5.89 11.76 -1.22
CA ASN A 297 5.60 12.18 0.15
C ASN A 297 4.11 11.94 0.43
N ASP A 298 3.80 10.83 1.08
CA ASP A 298 2.45 10.32 1.20
C ASP A 298 1.78 10.72 2.52
N SER A 299 0.45 10.74 2.53
CA SER A 299 -0.38 10.96 3.70
C SER A 299 -1.29 9.75 3.93
N LEU A 300 -1.06 8.99 5.00
CA LEU A 300 -1.74 7.74 5.29
C LEU A 300 -2.53 7.83 6.61
N SER A 301 -3.73 7.27 6.65
CA SER A 301 -4.58 7.16 7.85
C SER A 301 -5.19 5.77 7.91
N GLY A 302 -4.88 4.99 8.95
CA GLY A 302 -5.47 3.67 9.18
C GLY A 302 -6.95 3.79 9.51
N GLY A 303 -7.26 4.38 10.67
CA GLY A 303 -8.62 4.72 11.05
C GLY A 303 -9.04 4.01 12.33
N ALA A 304 -9.81 2.94 12.22
CA ALA A 304 -10.31 2.20 13.37
C ALA A 304 -10.08 0.70 13.20
N ASP A 305 -9.82 0.02 14.31
CA ASP A 305 -9.25 -1.32 14.39
C ASP A 305 -7.74 -1.32 14.06
N ASN A 306 -7.12 -2.50 13.98
CA ASN A 306 -5.66 -2.63 13.95
C ASN A 306 -5.12 -2.61 12.51
N ASP A 307 -4.31 -1.62 12.18
CA ASP A 307 -3.86 -1.33 10.81
C ASP A 307 -2.37 -1.59 10.57
N ASP A 308 -2.02 -2.00 9.36
CA ASP A 308 -0.64 -2.14 8.87
C ASP A 308 -0.33 -1.01 7.86
N ILE A 309 0.51 -0.04 8.22
CA ILE A 309 0.75 1.19 7.43
C ILE A 309 2.24 1.34 7.07
N TRP A 310 2.53 1.51 5.77
CA TRP A 310 3.90 1.65 5.26
C TRP A 310 4.07 2.86 4.33
N GLY A 311 4.80 3.90 4.76
CA GLY A 311 5.11 5.07 3.90
C GLY A 311 6.05 4.70 2.75
N ALA A 312 7.18 4.08 3.10
CA ALA A 312 8.23 3.56 2.23
C ALA A 312 9.32 4.56 1.80
N ALA A 313 9.16 5.32 0.72
CA ALA A 313 10.21 6.19 0.20
C ALA A 313 9.72 7.61 -0.06
N GLY A 314 10.14 8.55 0.79
CA GLY A 314 9.76 9.95 0.73
C GLY A 314 9.57 10.47 2.15
N ASP A 315 9.30 11.77 2.32
CA ASP A 315 9.00 12.30 3.65
C ASP A 315 7.50 12.11 3.91
N ASP A 316 7.14 11.01 4.59
CA ASP A 316 5.75 10.55 4.73
C ASP A 316 5.09 11.02 6.02
N THR A 317 3.75 11.07 6.02
CA THR A 317 2.95 11.31 7.23
C THR A 317 1.94 10.19 7.41
N ALA A 318 1.95 9.51 8.56
CA ALA A 318 1.03 8.42 8.86
C ALA A 318 0.42 8.53 10.26
N SER A 319 -0.85 8.12 10.39
CA SER A 319 -1.58 7.99 11.65
C SER A 319 -2.28 6.63 11.68
N GLY A 320 -2.09 5.88 12.77
CA GLY A 320 -2.74 4.59 13.03
C GLY A 320 -4.22 4.77 13.32
N GLY A 321 -4.52 5.47 14.42
CA GLY A 321 -5.88 5.88 14.77
C GLY A 321 -6.36 5.18 16.03
N ILE A 322 -7.38 4.33 15.93
CA ILE A 322 -7.89 3.57 17.08
C ILE A 322 -7.58 2.09 16.84
N GLY A 323 -6.64 1.51 17.57
CA GLY A 323 -6.23 0.13 17.33
C GLY A 323 -4.86 -0.13 17.90
N ASP A 324 -4.45 -1.40 17.97
CA ASP A 324 -3.02 -1.69 18.14
C ASP A 324 -2.41 -1.76 16.73
N ASP A 325 -1.74 -0.70 16.30
CA ASP A 325 -1.32 -0.48 14.90
C ASP A 325 0.17 -0.77 14.66
N LEU A 326 0.53 -1.06 13.40
CA LEU A 326 1.91 -1.23 12.94
C LEU A 326 2.24 -0.19 11.87
N LEU A 327 3.16 0.73 12.18
CA LEU A 327 3.57 1.82 11.30
C LEU A 327 5.05 1.71 10.93
N GLY A 328 5.36 1.95 9.66
CA GLY A 328 6.74 2.03 9.17
C GLY A 328 6.98 3.15 8.14
N GLY A 329 7.96 4.01 8.41
CA GLY A 329 8.38 5.12 7.54
C GLY A 329 9.33 4.69 6.42
N SER A 330 10.38 3.94 6.79
CA SER A 330 11.44 3.40 5.91
C SER A 330 12.50 4.42 5.48
N ILE A 331 12.37 5.14 4.37
CA ILE A 331 13.39 6.06 3.86
C ILE A 331 12.77 7.44 3.71
N GLY A 332 13.25 8.40 4.48
CA GLY A 332 12.78 9.78 4.44
C GLY A 332 12.74 10.38 5.83
N ASN A 333 12.32 11.63 5.96
CA ASN A 333 12.07 12.21 7.28
C ASN A 333 10.57 12.09 7.55
N ASP A 334 10.20 11.04 8.24
CA ASP A 334 8.81 10.61 8.37
C ASP A 334 8.16 11.18 9.64
N SER A 335 6.84 11.34 9.60
CA SER A 335 6.02 11.77 10.73
C SER A 335 4.96 10.72 11.02
N LEU A 336 5.18 9.88 12.05
CA LEU A 336 4.34 8.73 12.37
C LEU A 336 3.67 8.90 13.75
N SER A 337 2.36 8.65 13.83
CA SER A 337 1.57 8.70 15.08
C SER A 337 0.77 7.40 15.25
N GLY A 338 0.90 6.71 16.37
CA GLY A 338 0.08 5.53 16.71
C GLY A 338 -1.35 5.90 17.11
N ASP A 339 -1.47 6.97 17.91
CA ASP A 339 -2.72 7.51 18.46
C ASP A 339 -3.30 6.68 19.63
N GLU A 340 -4.43 5.98 19.50
CA GLU A 340 -5.04 5.22 20.61
C GLU A 340 -4.79 3.71 20.47
N GLY A 341 -4.01 3.12 21.38
CA GLY A 341 -3.77 1.67 21.45
C GLY A 341 -2.31 1.36 21.71
N ASN A 342 -1.93 0.08 21.68
CA ASN A 342 -0.53 -0.33 21.91
C ASN A 342 0.16 -0.53 20.56
N ASP A 343 0.90 0.48 20.13
CA ASP A 343 1.37 0.57 18.75
C ASP A 343 2.82 0.11 18.58
N GLU A 344 3.16 -0.32 17.37
CA GLU A 344 4.53 -0.61 16.94
C GLU A 344 4.93 0.34 15.80
N ILE A 345 5.89 1.23 16.05
CA ILE A 345 6.27 2.32 15.15
C ILE A 345 7.77 2.26 14.82
N TRP A 346 8.10 2.26 13.53
CA TRP A 346 9.49 2.22 13.04
C TRP A 346 9.77 3.32 12.01
N GLY A 347 10.61 4.31 12.37
CA GLY A 347 11.06 5.36 11.43
C GLY A 347 12.02 4.84 10.36
N ALA A 348 13.05 4.11 10.82
CA ALA A 348 14.14 3.53 10.06
C ALA A 348 15.23 4.52 9.60
N ALA A 349 15.17 5.14 8.41
CA ALA A 349 16.27 5.94 7.89
C ALA A 349 15.85 7.35 7.53
N GLY A 350 16.38 8.32 8.27
CA GLY A 350 16.15 9.75 8.13
C GLY A 350 15.87 10.37 9.50
N ASN A 351 15.55 11.66 9.55
CA ASN A 351 15.31 12.32 10.84
C ASN A 351 13.82 12.29 11.12
N ASP A 352 13.38 11.25 11.81
CA ASP A 352 11.96 10.94 11.95
C ASP A 352 11.33 11.65 13.16
N THR A 353 10.01 11.85 13.11
CA THR A 353 9.20 12.32 14.22
C THR A 353 8.14 11.28 14.54
N LEU A 354 8.31 10.60 15.67
CA LEU A 354 7.53 9.44 16.07
C LEU A 354 6.77 9.71 17.37
N ALA A 355 5.48 9.41 17.40
CA ALA A 355 4.63 9.53 18.59
C ALA A 355 3.80 8.26 18.79
N GLY A 356 3.89 7.63 19.97
CA GLY A 356 3.07 6.48 20.34
C GLY A 356 1.63 6.91 20.55
N GLY A 357 1.38 7.66 21.62
CA GLY A 357 0.06 8.21 21.92
C GLY A 357 -0.46 7.67 23.25
N ASP A 358 -1.65 7.08 23.26
CA ASP A 358 -2.24 6.46 24.45
C ASP A 358 -2.10 4.93 24.38
N GLY A 359 -1.23 4.32 25.18
CA GLY A 359 -1.08 2.87 25.25
C GLY A 359 0.31 2.46 25.72
N ASN A 360 0.68 1.19 25.56
CA ASN A 360 2.05 0.75 25.87
C ASN A 360 2.76 0.47 24.55
N ASP A 361 3.49 1.47 24.07
CA ASP A 361 3.94 1.50 22.70
C ASP A 361 5.36 0.96 22.56
N GLN A 362 5.70 0.51 21.35
CA GLN A 362 7.06 0.15 20.96
C GLN A 362 7.48 1.02 19.78
N ILE A 363 8.47 1.88 20.02
CA ILE A 363 8.89 2.89 19.03
C ILE A 363 10.39 2.79 18.78
N GLY A 364 10.79 2.71 17.51
CA GLY A 364 12.18 2.77 17.09
C GLY A 364 12.44 3.85 16.05
N GLY A 365 13.34 4.78 16.37
CA GLY A 365 13.83 5.81 15.45
C GLY A 365 14.60 5.21 14.30
N GLY A 366 15.73 4.57 14.61
CA GLY A 366 16.52 3.82 13.64
C GLY A 366 17.86 4.48 13.39
N SER A 367 18.00 5.21 12.28
CA SER A 367 19.24 5.85 11.86
C SER A 367 19.01 7.29 11.48
N ASP A 368 19.99 8.14 11.84
CA ASP A 368 19.96 9.61 11.79
C ASP A 368 19.27 10.20 13.04
N ASP A 369 19.12 11.53 13.13
CA ASP A 369 18.77 12.19 14.40
C ASP A 369 17.24 12.24 14.58
N ASP A 370 16.69 11.37 15.43
CA ASP A 370 15.24 11.16 15.56
C ASP A 370 14.59 11.95 16.71
N GLN A 371 13.28 12.20 16.60
CA GLN A 371 12.43 12.73 17.67
C GLN A 371 11.38 11.68 18.04
N ILE A 372 11.41 11.20 19.28
CA ILE A 372 10.55 10.11 19.76
C ILE A 372 9.78 10.57 21.01
N SER A 373 8.47 10.35 21.00
CA SER A 373 7.58 10.54 22.16
C SER A 373 6.77 9.26 22.41
N GLY A 374 6.87 8.66 23.60
CA GLY A 374 6.04 7.51 23.99
C GLY A 374 4.59 7.92 24.19
N GLY A 375 4.34 8.81 25.16
CA GLY A 375 3.01 9.35 25.41
C GLY A 375 2.45 8.89 26.75
N SER A 376 1.28 8.26 26.76
CA SER A 376 0.62 7.77 27.97
C SER A 376 0.71 6.25 28.05
N GLY A 377 1.46 5.70 28.99
CA GLY A 377 1.51 4.28 29.31
C GLY A 377 2.93 3.82 29.57
N ASN A 378 3.22 2.53 29.46
CA ASN A 378 4.57 2.03 29.77
C ASN A 378 5.27 1.66 28.47
N ASP A 379 6.04 2.59 27.94
CA ASP A 379 6.52 2.54 26.57
C ASP A 379 7.91 1.92 26.49
N GLN A 380 8.24 1.38 25.31
CA GLN A 380 9.54 0.88 24.95
C GLN A 380 10.10 1.70 23.80
N LEU A 381 11.08 2.55 24.10
CA LEU A 381 11.61 3.53 23.16
C LEU A 381 13.05 3.20 22.79
N PHE A 382 13.35 3.18 21.49
CA PHE A 382 14.68 2.93 20.94
C PHE A 382 15.08 4.08 20.00
N GLY A 383 16.08 4.88 20.39
CA GLY A 383 16.64 5.95 19.53
C GLY A 383 17.30 5.35 18.30
N GLY A 384 18.41 4.63 18.52
CA GLY A 384 19.09 3.88 17.46
C GLY A 384 20.48 4.41 17.21
N SER A 385 20.75 4.94 16.02
CA SER A 385 22.00 5.61 15.73
C SER A 385 21.75 7.03 15.28
N GLY A 386 22.36 8.01 15.94
CA GLY A 386 21.98 9.40 15.73
C GLY A 386 22.10 10.15 17.04
N ASN A 387 21.81 11.44 17.03
CA ASN A 387 21.67 12.22 18.25
C ASN A 387 20.17 12.39 18.50
N ASP A 388 19.60 11.44 19.21
CA ASP A 388 18.15 11.31 19.30
C ASP A 388 17.57 12.18 20.41
N GLN A 389 16.35 12.65 20.23
CA GLN A 389 15.55 13.31 21.26
C GLN A 389 14.42 12.38 21.68
N ILE A 390 14.49 11.86 22.90
CA ILE A 390 13.55 10.85 23.40
C ILE A 390 12.81 11.36 24.63
N PHE A 391 11.48 11.35 24.56
CA PHE A 391 10.59 11.67 25.67
C PHE A 391 9.69 10.46 25.98
N GLY A 392 9.81 9.88 27.17
CA GLY A 392 8.96 8.75 27.61
C GLY A 392 7.50 9.16 27.69
N GLY A 393 7.21 10.14 28.54
CA GLY A 393 5.88 10.72 28.66
C GLY A 393 5.33 10.51 30.05
N SER A 394 4.27 9.73 30.20
CA SER A 394 3.72 9.36 31.49
C SER A 394 3.58 7.85 31.61
N GLY A 395 3.98 7.30 32.74
CA GLY A 395 3.99 5.87 33.00
C GLY A 395 5.40 5.40 33.32
N SER A 396 5.65 4.09 33.34
CA SER A 396 6.98 3.56 33.66
C SER A 396 7.65 3.07 32.40
N ASP A 397 8.49 3.92 31.81
CA ASP A 397 9.03 3.70 30.47
C ASP A 397 10.37 2.96 30.51
N THR A 398 10.68 2.31 29.39
CA THR A 398 11.97 1.66 29.13
C THR A 398 12.61 2.31 27.91
N ILE A 399 13.71 3.04 28.12
CA ILE A 399 14.30 3.89 27.08
C ILE A 399 15.74 3.48 26.76
N PHE A 400 16.03 3.28 25.48
CA PHE A 400 17.36 2.99 24.95
C PHE A 400 17.75 4.04 23.90
N GLY A 401 18.64 4.98 24.23
CA GLY A 401 19.20 5.94 23.25
C GLY A 401 20.03 5.25 22.17
N ALA A 402 20.83 4.27 22.60
CA ALA A 402 21.81 3.55 21.81
C ALA A 402 23.02 4.41 21.40
N ALA A 403 23.25 4.69 20.12
CA ALA A 403 24.54 5.22 19.67
C ALA A 403 24.45 6.67 19.18
N GLY A 404 25.23 7.56 19.78
CA GLY A 404 25.33 8.97 19.43
C GLY A 404 25.07 9.82 20.66
N ALA A 405 24.90 11.14 20.53
CA ALA A 405 24.77 12.02 21.69
C ALA A 405 23.29 12.31 21.96
N ASP A 406 22.64 11.46 22.74
CA ASP A 406 21.19 11.46 22.89
C ASP A 406 20.72 12.44 23.97
N THR A 407 19.52 13.00 23.80
CA THR A 407 18.81 13.79 24.81
C THR A 407 17.58 13.03 25.27
N ILE A 408 17.60 12.56 26.52
CA ILE A 408 16.60 11.63 27.04
C ILE A 408 15.90 12.24 28.27
N ASN A 409 14.57 12.18 28.25
CA ASN A 409 13.72 12.58 29.36
C ASN A 409 12.64 11.52 29.57
N GLY A 410 12.69 10.80 30.70
CA GLY A 410 11.71 9.76 31.01
C GLY A 410 10.29 10.31 31.17
N GLY A 411 10.16 11.47 31.82
CA GLY A 411 8.86 12.11 32.02
C GLY A 411 8.27 11.79 33.39
N GLU A 412 6.96 11.61 33.47
CA GLU A 412 6.28 11.25 34.72
C GLU A 412 6.28 9.74 34.93
N GLY A 413 6.81 9.26 36.05
CA GLY A 413 6.71 7.87 36.47
C GLY A 413 8.08 7.27 36.76
N ASP A 414 8.15 5.97 37.05
CA ASP A 414 9.40 5.35 37.45
C ASP A 414 10.05 4.71 36.21
N ASP A 415 11.02 5.37 35.60
CA ASP A 415 11.59 5.00 34.29
C ASP A 415 12.92 4.23 34.38
N ASP A 416 13.20 3.40 33.38
CA ASP A 416 14.47 2.68 33.22
C ASP A 416 15.18 3.12 31.92
N ILE A 417 16.37 3.70 32.06
CA ILE A 417 17.01 4.48 30.99
C ILE A 417 18.45 4.00 30.73
N TRP A 418 18.73 3.73 29.46
CA TRP A 418 20.06 3.46 28.92
C TRP A 418 20.36 4.48 27.82
N GLY A 419 21.35 5.36 28.03
CA GLY A 419 21.87 6.23 26.96
C GLY A 419 22.61 5.39 25.93
N GLY A 420 23.85 5.01 26.23
CA GLY A 420 24.60 4.04 25.44
C GLY A 420 25.97 4.58 25.12
N PRO A 421 26.59 4.22 23.98
CA PRO A 421 27.80 4.89 23.53
C PRO A 421 27.46 6.28 22.99
N GLY A 422 27.92 7.31 23.69
CA GLY A 422 27.44 8.65 23.42
C GLY A 422 28.05 9.67 24.34
N GLY A 423 27.70 10.94 24.13
CA GLY A 423 27.79 11.93 25.20
C GLY A 423 26.37 12.34 25.53
N ASP A 424 25.73 11.58 26.40
CA ASP A 424 24.27 11.59 26.54
C ASP A 424 23.82 12.61 27.58
N GLN A 425 22.67 13.23 27.36
CA GLN A 425 22.00 14.12 28.30
C GLN A 425 20.76 13.44 28.88
N PHE A 426 20.69 13.32 30.21
CA PHE A 426 19.53 12.77 30.91
C PHE A 426 18.83 13.86 31.73
N ALA A 427 17.58 14.17 31.42
CA ALA A 427 16.79 15.12 32.19
C ALA A 427 16.29 14.50 33.50
N PHE A 428 16.37 15.25 34.60
CA PHE A 428 15.70 14.88 35.83
C PHE A 428 14.21 15.18 35.73
N SER A 429 13.37 14.15 35.87
CA SER A 429 11.93 14.24 35.69
C SER A 429 11.15 13.72 36.92
N PRO A 430 9.82 13.95 37.01
CA PRO A 430 9.02 13.47 38.14
C PRO A 430 8.92 11.94 38.20
N GLY A 431 9.20 11.36 39.36
CA GLY A 431 9.20 9.91 39.57
C GLY A 431 10.53 9.40 40.11
N ASN A 432 10.77 8.08 40.03
CA ASN A 432 11.99 7.43 40.55
C ASN A 432 12.74 6.70 39.46
N ASP A 433 13.53 7.46 38.71
CA ASP A 433 14.17 7.00 37.50
C ASP A 433 15.47 6.24 37.81
N THR A 434 15.80 5.31 36.93
CA THR A 434 17.03 4.53 36.99
C THR A 434 17.82 4.75 35.71
N VAL A 435 19.02 5.31 35.82
CA VAL A 435 19.94 5.50 34.70
C VAL A 435 21.05 4.48 34.77
N HIS A 436 21.18 3.71 33.71
CA HIS A 436 22.17 2.67 33.54
C HIS A 436 23.40 3.16 32.77
N PHE A 437 24.57 2.69 33.20
CA PHE A 437 25.86 2.91 32.52
C PHE A 437 26.33 4.37 32.34
N PHE A 438 25.79 5.31 33.12
CA PHE A 438 26.25 6.70 33.13
C PHE A 438 27.77 6.83 33.26
N ALA A 439 28.37 7.57 32.35
CA ALA A 439 29.80 7.86 32.23
C ALA A 439 30.06 9.35 32.43
N GLY A 440 30.38 9.78 33.67
CA GLY A 440 30.66 11.18 34.06
C GLY A 440 31.96 11.79 33.50
N ALA A 441 32.28 11.52 32.24
CA ALA A 441 33.23 12.28 31.43
C ALA A 441 32.66 12.57 30.03
N ASP A 442 31.64 11.82 29.62
CA ASP A 442 30.99 11.90 28.33
C ASP A 442 29.51 12.31 28.51
N ASP A 443 28.84 11.81 29.56
CA ASP A 443 27.42 12.05 29.84
C ASP A 443 27.18 13.20 30.83
N VAL A 444 25.97 13.76 30.78
CA VAL A 444 25.50 14.85 31.66
C VAL A 444 24.08 14.61 32.18
N ILE A 445 23.84 15.03 33.41
CA ILE A 445 22.49 15.10 34.00
C ILE A 445 21.98 16.54 33.92
N ASP A 446 20.83 16.75 33.29
CA ASP A 446 20.15 18.03 33.22
C ASP A 446 19.19 18.23 34.40
N LEU A 447 19.53 19.19 35.27
CA LEU A 447 18.74 19.56 36.45
C LEU A 447 18.01 20.90 36.24
N THR A 448 18.02 21.48 35.04
CA THR A 448 17.41 22.79 34.75
C THR A 448 15.88 22.78 34.88
N THR A 449 15.27 21.59 34.77
CA THR A 449 13.83 21.36 34.93
C THR A 449 13.40 21.38 36.40
N THR A 450 14.32 21.15 37.35
CA THR A 450 14.00 21.14 38.79
C THR A 450 14.37 22.44 39.49
N ALA A 451 13.37 23.11 40.06
CA ALA A 451 13.60 24.32 40.84
C ALA A 451 14.25 24.06 42.22
N GLN A 452 14.40 22.80 42.64
CA GLN A 452 14.92 22.44 43.96
C GLN A 452 16.44 22.40 44.02
N ILE A 453 17.11 22.13 42.90
CA ILE A 453 18.56 21.92 42.87
C ILE A 453 19.20 23.00 41.98
N ILE A 454 19.83 23.99 42.61
CA ILE A 454 20.22 25.23 41.92
C ILE A 454 21.73 25.39 41.65
N SER A 455 22.54 24.47 42.17
CA SER A 455 23.99 24.47 41.94
C SER A 455 24.63 23.16 42.35
N PHE A 456 25.86 22.89 41.87
CA PHE A 456 26.60 21.70 42.27
C PHE A 456 26.89 21.60 43.78
N THR A 457 27.14 22.73 44.45
CA THR A 457 27.34 22.72 45.92
C THR A 457 26.06 22.32 46.64
N ASP A 458 24.91 22.82 46.17
CA ASP A 458 23.61 22.48 46.72
C ASP A 458 23.24 21.01 46.49
N LEU A 459 23.50 20.51 45.27
CA LEU A 459 23.35 19.10 44.93
C LEU A 459 24.12 18.20 45.90
N VAL A 460 25.42 18.44 46.07
CA VAL A 460 26.30 17.62 46.92
C VAL A 460 25.92 17.68 48.40
N ASP A 461 25.54 18.86 48.90
CA ASP A 461 25.27 19.05 50.33
C ASP A 461 23.88 18.55 50.75
N ASN A 462 22.89 18.59 49.85
CA ASN A 462 21.48 18.42 50.22
C ASN A 462 20.73 17.34 49.42
N HIS A 463 21.14 17.02 48.20
CA HIS A 463 20.32 16.24 47.25
C HIS A 463 20.98 14.96 46.75
N LEU A 464 22.27 14.75 47.03
CA LEU A 464 23.04 13.62 46.53
C LEU A 464 23.40 12.65 47.67
N THR A 465 23.06 11.37 47.50
CA THR A 465 23.40 10.30 48.45
C THR A 465 23.96 9.08 47.72
N GLU A 466 24.55 8.13 48.45
CA GLU A 466 25.00 6.85 47.88
C GLU A 466 24.28 5.69 48.57
N VAL A 467 23.61 4.85 47.78
CA VAL A 467 22.86 3.68 48.24
C VAL A 467 23.33 2.45 47.46
N GLY A 468 23.88 1.47 48.18
CA GLY A 468 24.32 0.22 47.54
C GLY A 468 25.44 0.37 46.50
N GLY A 469 26.21 1.47 46.54
CA GLY A 469 27.24 1.78 45.55
C GLY A 469 26.74 2.52 44.30
N SER A 470 25.47 2.96 44.30
CA SER A 470 24.88 3.81 43.27
C SER A 470 24.59 5.19 43.85
N ALA A 471 24.87 6.24 43.08
CA ALA A 471 24.54 7.61 43.42
C ALA A 471 23.04 7.83 43.23
N VAL A 472 22.40 8.54 44.16
CA VAL A 472 20.97 8.84 44.14
C VAL A 472 20.81 10.34 44.31
N ILE A 473 20.23 10.98 43.30
CA ILE A 473 19.82 12.38 43.29
C ILE A 473 18.36 12.42 43.73
N SER A 474 17.98 13.31 44.65
CA SER A 474 16.58 13.49 45.05
C SER A 474 16.24 14.96 45.23
N ASP A 475 15.06 15.36 44.75
CA ASP A 475 14.57 16.74 44.88
C ASP A 475 13.97 17.05 46.26
N GLY A 476 13.83 16.04 47.14
CA GLY A 476 13.22 16.17 48.46
C GLY A 476 11.69 16.29 48.46
N LEU A 477 11.05 16.21 47.30
CA LEU A 477 9.59 16.18 47.12
C LEU A 477 9.05 14.77 46.86
N GLY A 478 9.95 13.79 46.73
CA GLY A 478 9.62 12.39 46.51
C GLY A 478 10.06 11.86 45.16
N ASN A 479 10.71 12.69 44.34
CA ASN A 479 11.30 12.28 43.07
C ASN A 479 12.79 11.98 43.26
N SER A 480 13.29 11.04 42.48
CA SER A 480 14.70 10.66 42.52
C SER A 480 15.20 10.11 41.19
N MET A 481 16.52 10.17 41.01
CA MET A 481 17.22 9.53 39.90
C MET A 481 18.38 8.73 40.47
N THR A 482 18.43 7.44 40.15
CA THR A 482 19.48 6.53 40.59
C THR A 482 20.45 6.26 39.44
N LEU A 483 21.72 6.62 39.63
CA LEU A 483 22.80 6.32 38.68
C LEU A 483 23.45 4.99 39.06
N VAL A 484 23.10 3.93 38.34
CA VAL A 484 23.42 2.54 38.70
C VAL A 484 24.93 2.28 38.65
N ASN A 485 25.50 1.83 39.77
CA ASN A 485 26.92 1.54 39.95
C ASN A 485 27.86 2.75 39.75
N VAL A 486 27.34 3.98 39.85
CA VAL A 486 28.14 5.20 39.87
C VAL A 486 28.38 5.61 41.32
N SER A 487 29.64 5.76 41.72
CA SER A 487 29.94 6.22 43.09
C SER A 487 29.77 7.73 43.18
N LEU A 488 29.31 8.21 44.35
CA LEU A 488 29.22 9.64 44.62
C LEU A 488 30.58 10.35 44.49
N ALA A 489 31.68 9.64 44.77
CA ALA A 489 33.04 10.18 44.69
C ALA A 489 33.58 10.32 43.25
N SER A 490 32.92 9.72 42.25
CA SER A 490 33.33 9.88 40.84
C SER A 490 32.68 11.07 40.16
N LEU A 491 31.61 11.62 40.73
CA LEU A 491 30.84 12.72 40.14
C LEU A 491 31.54 14.07 40.35
N VAL A 492 31.57 14.90 39.29
CA VAL A 492 32.13 16.24 39.26
C VAL A 492 31.11 17.25 38.75
N ALA A 493 31.42 18.55 38.88
CA ALA A 493 30.49 19.60 38.48
C ALA A 493 30.14 19.62 36.99
N ASP A 494 31.05 19.12 36.14
CA ASP A 494 30.86 19.09 34.68
C ASP A 494 29.88 17.99 34.24
N ASP A 495 29.53 17.04 35.14
CA ASP A 495 28.53 15.99 34.90
C ASP A 495 27.09 16.51 35.01
N PHE A 496 26.89 17.79 35.30
CA PHE A 496 25.60 18.37 35.62
C PHE A 496 25.37 19.72 34.94
N ILE A 497 24.13 19.95 34.52
CA ILE A 497 23.64 21.23 34.01
C ILE A 497 22.61 21.77 35.02
N PHE A 498 22.69 23.06 35.36
CA PHE A 498 21.84 23.74 36.36
C PHE A 498 21.14 24.97 35.79
#